data_AF-A0A5K1H1K1-F1
#
_entry.id   AF-A0A5K1H1K1-F1
#
_cell.length_a   1.000
_cell.length_b   1.000
_cell.length_c   1.000
_cell.angle_alpha   90.00
_cell.angle_beta   90.00
_cell.angle_gamma   90.00
#
_symmetry.space_group_name_H-M   'P 1'
#
loop_
_entity.id
_entity.type
_entity.pdbx_description
1 polymer ?
#
loop_
_entity_poly.entity_id
_entity_poly.type
_entity_poly.pdbx_seq_one_letter_code
_entity_poly.pdbx_strand_id
1 'polypeptide(L)' 'PDIAAPGVNILASWSPASKLEKSGHQVHLNFMLDSGTSMACPHVSGIAALLRSLHPDWSPAAIKSAIVTT' A
#
# COMPACT_ATOMS: atom_id res chain seq x y z
N PRO A 1 -13.09 8.13 5.87
CA PRO A 1 -12.44 7.04 5.11
C PRO A 1 -13.53 6.15 4.51
N ASP A 2 -13.37 5.66 3.28
CA ASP A 2 -14.39 4.84 2.61
C ASP A 2 -14.21 3.33 2.86
N ILE A 3 -12.98 2.87 3.10
CA ILE A 3 -12.63 1.48 3.41
C ILE A 3 -11.36 1.41 4.28
N ALA A 4 -11.20 0.33 5.03
CA ALA A 4 -9.98 0.02 5.78
C ALA A 4 -9.19 -1.11 5.10
N ALA A 5 -7.86 -1.05 5.20
CA ALA A 5 -6.95 -2.07 4.67
C ALA A 5 -5.75 -2.24 5.63
N PRO A 6 -4.97 -3.33 5.50
CA PRO A 6 -3.81 -3.58 6.35
C PRO A 6 -2.80 -2.43 6.27
N GLY A 7 -2.52 -1.79 7.41
CA GLY A 7 -1.61 -0.64 7.49
C GLY A 7 -0.70 -0.66 8.70
N VAL A 8 -0.63 -1.77 9.45
CA VAL A 8 0.22 -1.91 10.63
C VAL A 8 1.13 -3.11 10.43
N ASN A 9 2.42 -2.94 10.75
CA ASN A 9 3.47 -3.96 10.58
C ASN A 9 3.48 -4.57 9.17
N ILE A 10 3.40 -3.72 8.16
CA ILE A 10 3.47 -4.13 6.76
C ILE A 10 4.93 -4.23 6.35
N LEU A 11 5.34 -5.40 5.88
CA LEU A 11 6.67 -5.63 5.33
C LEU A 11 6.68 -5.23 3.86
N ALA A 12 7.48 -4.21 3.51
CA ALA A 12 7.62 -3.75 2.13
C ALA A 12 9.08 -3.53 1.77
N SER A 13 9.38 -3.50 0.47
CA SER A 13 10.72 -3.18 -0.02
C SER A 13 11.12 -1.78 0.44
N TRP A 14 12.36 -1.63 0.87
CA TRP A 14 12.91 -0.36 1.29
C TRP A 14 14.16 -0.04 0.47
N SER A 15 14.34 1.24 0.15
CA SER A 15 15.48 1.64 -0.68
C SER A 15 16.79 1.47 0.08
N PRO A 16 17.78 0.75 -0.46
CA PRO A 16 19.11 0.69 0.15
C PRO A 16 19.78 2.07 0.22
N ALA A 17 19.38 3.02 -0.63
CA ALA A 17 19.87 4.40 -0.59
C ALA A 17 19.25 5.23 0.54
N SER A 18 18.28 4.67 1.29
CA SER A 18 17.72 5.35 2.45
C SER A 18 18.78 5.50 3.55
N LYS A 19 18.86 6.68 4.14
CA LYS A 19 19.72 6.94 5.30
C LYS A 19 19.02 6.50 6.56
N LEU A 20 18.84 5.19 6.73
CA LEU A 20 18.27 4.66 7.96
C LEU A 20 19.40 4.52 8.98
N GLU A 21 19.27 5.16 10.14
CA GLU A 21 20.23 5.00 11.23
C GLU A 21 19.63 4.16 12.34
N LYS A 22 20.38 3.15 12.79
CA LYS A 22 20.04 2.34 13.96
C LYS A 22 21.24 2.31 14.89
N SER A 23 21.05 2.76 16.13
CA SER A 23 22.12 2.80 17.14
C SER A 23 23.39 3.51 16.64
N GLY A 24 23.23 4.63 15.94
CA GLY A 24 24.35 5.45 15.41
C GLY A 24 25.06 4.88 14.18
N HIS A 25 24.55 3.79 13.57
CA HIS A 25 25.12 3.21 12.36
C HIS A 25 24.11 3.27 11.21
N GLN A 26 24.59 3.61 10.01
CA GLN A 26 23.81 3.54 8.78
C GLN A 26 23.48 2.08 8.48
N VAL A 27 22.20 1.75 8.45
CA VAL A 27 21.68 0.42 8.15
C VAL A 27 21.03 0.44 6.78
N HIS A 28 21.45 -0.51 5.95
CA HIS A 28 20.88 -0.71 4.63
C HIS A 28 19.95 -1.93 4.72
N LEU A 29 18.65 -1.69 4.53
CA LEU A 29 17.64 -2.74 4.55
C LEU A 29 17.01 -2.85 3.16
N ASN A 30 16.89 -4.08 2.66
CA ASN A 30 16.13 -4.35 1.44
C ASN A 30 14.61 -4.34 1.69
N PHE A 31 14.21 -4.62 2.94
CA PHE A 31 12.82 -4.63 3.38
C PHE A 31 12.70 -4.04 4.79
N MET A 32 11.58 -3.36 5.05
CA MET A 32 11.30 -2.75 6.34
C MET A 32 9.85 -3.02 6.74
N LEU A 33 9.64 -3.26 8.04
CA LEU A 33 8.30 -3.24 8.64
C LEU A 33 7.97 -1.80 9.00
N ASP A 34 6.84 -1.31 8.52
CA ASP A 34 6.35 0.03 8.84
C ASP A 34 4.83 0.04 9.04
N SER A 35 4.32 1.11 9.62
CA SER A 35 2.90 1.29 9.95
C SER A 35 2.41 2.69 9.60
N GLY A 36 1.25 2.78 8.96
CA GLY A 36 0.60 4.04 8.63
C GLY A 36 -0.52 3.86 7.61
N THR A 37 -1.34 4.90 7.44
CA THR A 37 -2.31 4.97 6.34
C THR A 37 -1.62 4.96 4.97
N SER A 38 -0.36 5.41 4.90
CA SER A 38 0.54 5.26 3.75
C SER A 38 0.81 3.80 3.37
N MET A 39 0.73 2.86 4.32
CA MET A 39 0.88 1.42 4.06
C MET A 39 -0.46 0.76 3.73
N ALA A 40 -1.59 1.28 4.21
CA ALA A 40 -2.93 0.83 3.82
C ALA A 40 -3.33 1.25 2.39
N CYS A 41 -3.00 2.48 2.00
CA CYS A 41 -3.30 3.03 0.67
C CYS A 41 -2.87 2.15 -0.52
N PRO A 42 -1.62 1.64 -0.59
CA PRO A 42 -1.17 0.81 -1.73
C PRO A 42 -1.92 -0.52 -1.81
N HIS A 43 -2.42 -1.08 -0.70
CA HIS A 43 -3.26 -2.30 -0.74
C HIS A 43 -4.56 -2.04 -1.51
N VAL A 44 -5.28 -0.96 -1.18
CA VAL A 44 -6.53 -0.60 -1.88
C VAL A 44 -6.24 -0.19 -3.32
N SER A 45 -5.13 0.52 -3.56
CA SER A 45 -4.74 0.93 -4.92
C SER A 45 -4.42 -0.27 -5.82
N GLY A 46 -3.78 -1.31 -5.27
CA GLY A 46 -3.53 -2.56 -5.99
C GLY A 46 -4.83 -3.29 -6.36
N ILE A 47 -5.79 -3.36 -5.43
CA ILE A 47 -7.12 -3.94 -5.70
C ILE A 47 -7.85 -3.14 -6.78
N ALA A 48 -7.84 -1.81 -6.70
CA ALA A 48 -8.46 -0.95 -7.70
C ALA A 48 -7.82 -1.12 -9.09
N ALA A 49 -6.49 -1.24 -9.15
CA ALA A 49 -5.77 -1.51 -10.41
C ALA A 49 -6.13 -2.89 -11.00
N LEU A 50 -6.25 -3.92 -10.16
CA LEU A 50 -6.69 -5.25 -10.59
C LEU A 50 -8.12 -5.19 -11.16
N LEU A 51 -9.05 -4.54 -10.45
CA LEU A 51 -10.42 -4.35 -10.93
C LEU A 51 -10.46 -3.59 -12.26
N ARG A 52 -9.65 -2.53 -12.41
CA ARG A 52 -9.54 -1.79 -13.68
C ARG A 52 -8.95 -2.65 -14.80
N SER A 53 -8.06 -3.59 -14.50
CA SER A 53 -7.52 -4.51 -15.50
C SER A 53 -8.55 -5.55 -15.96
N LEU A 54 -9.42 -6.01 -15.06
CA LEU A 54 -10.47 -6.98 -15.37
C LEU A 54 -11.72 -6.33 -15.98
N HIS A 55 -11.98 -5.07 -15.62
CA HIS A 55 -13.11 -4.27 -16.11
C HIS A 55 -12.63 -2.90 -16.61
N PRO A 56 -12.02 -2.82 -17.79
CA PRO A 56 -11.45 -1.57 -18.32
C PRO A 56 -12.47 -0.45 -18.55
N ASP A 57 -13.74 -0.80 -18.73
CA ASP A 57 -14.88 0.09 -18.96
C ASP A 57 -15.46 0.68 -17.67
N TRP A 58 -15.18 0.09 -16.50
CA TRP A 58 -15.72 0.57 -15.23
C TRP A 58 -15.20 1.95 -14.87
N SER A 59 -16.12 2.85 -14.50
CA SER A 59 -15.75 4.18 -14.00
C SER A 59 -15.05 4.09 -12.63
N PRO A 60 -14.30 5.12 -12.21
CA PRO A 60 -13.72 5.17 -10.87
C PRO A 60 -14.76 4.99 -9.76
N ALA A 61 -15.97 5.52 -9.96
CA ALA A 61 -17.09 5.37 -9.03
C ALA A 61 -17.58 3.91 -8.96
N ALA A 62 -17.63 3.20 -10.10
CA ALA A 62 -17.99 1.79 -10.14
C ALA A 62 -16.97 0.91 -9.41
N ILE A 63 -15.66 1.18 -9.60
CA ILE A 63 -14.58 0.48 -8.88
C ILE A 63 -14.69 0.74 -7.37
N LYS A 64 -14.88 2.00 -6.96
CA LYS A 64 -15.09 2.35 -5.55
C LYS A 64 -16.32 1.64 -4.97
N SER A 65 -17.44 1.66 -5.69
CA SER A 65 -18.66 0.97 -5.27
C SER A 65 -18.42 -0.52 -5.06
N ALA A 66 -17.79 -1.18 -6.03
CA ALA A 66 -17.49 -2.60 -5.95
C ALA A 66 -16.63 -2.95 -4.72
N ILE A 67 -15.62 -2.13 -4.41
CA ILE A 67 -14.75 -2.34 -3.24
C ILE A 67 -15.48 -2.12 -1.91
N VAL A 68 -16.38 -1.12 -1.83
CA VAL A 68 -17.04 -0.75 -0.55
C VAL A 68 -18.20 -1.68 -0.21
N THR A 69 -18.87 -2.26 -1.21
CA THR A 69 -20.06 -3.11 -1.00
C THR A 69 -19.74 -4.60 -0.81
N THR A 70 -18.47 -4.97 -0.75
CA THR A 70 -17.98 -6.36 -0.56
C THR A 70 -17.11 -6.44 0.68
#